data_AF-A0A8X7VUK0-F1
#
_entry.id   AF-A0A8X7VUK0-F1
#
_cell.length_a   1.000
_cell.length_b   1.000
_cell.length_c   1.000
_cell.angle_alpha   90.00
_cell.angle_beta   90.00
_cell.angle_gamma   90.00
#
_symmetry.space_group_name_H-M   'P 1'
#
loop_
_entity.id
_entity.type
_entity.pdbx_description
1 polymer ?
#
loop_
_entity_poly.entity_id
_entity_poly.type
_entity_poly.pdbx_seq_one_letter_code
_entity_poly.pdbx_strand_id
1 'polypeptide(L)' 'MSRCSFEEVVEECMGYQGVRLDRGISMSDCSVYELDHEQILQASVDAYVCFELGVWVRLWEFLNR' A
#
# COMPACT_ATOMS: atom_id res chain seq x y z
N MET A 1 -7.32 2.19 -18.60
CA MET A 1 -7.00 2.54 -17.20
C MET A 1 -5.76 3.39 -17.23
N SER A 2 -5.83 4.63 -16.75
CA SER A 2 -4.61 5.43 -16.50
C SER A 2 -3.77 4.71 -15.45
N ARG A 3 -2.45 4.73 -15.57
CA ARG A 3 -1.56 4.24 -14.50
C ARG A 3 -1.39 5.38 -13.49
N CYS A 4 -2.17 5.34 -12.41
CA CYS A 4 -1.92 6.19 -11.24
C CYS A 4 -0.83 5.53 -10.37
N SER A 5 0.02 6.35 -9.77
CA SER A 5 0.96 5.94 -8.72
C SER A 5 0.23 5.58 -7.43
N PHE A 6 0.91 4.87 -6.52
CA PHE A 6 0.37 4.57 -5.19
C PHE A 6 0.04 5.86 -4.44
N GLU A 7 0.94 6.84 -4.52
CA GLU A 7 0.81 8.14 -3.87
C GLU A 7 -0.40 8.93 -4.37
N GLU A 8 -0.63 8.96 -5.69
CA GLU A 8 -1.82 9.60 -6.27
C GLU A 8 -3.10 8.91 -5.80
N VAL A 9 -3.13 7.57 -5.72
CA VAL A 9 -4.29 6.85 -5.21
C VAL A 9 -4.55 7.19 -3.76
N VAL A 10 -3.53 7.20 -2.91
CA VAL A 10 -3.67 7.54 -1.48
C VAL A 10 -4.18 8.97 -1.30
N GLU A 11 -3.65 9.93 -2.05
CA GLU A 11 -4.10 11.31 -1.98
C GLU A 11 -5.54 11.48 -2.49
N GLU A 12 -5.87 10.97 -3.67
CA GLU A 12 -7.19 11.18 -4.29
C GLU A 12 -8.30 10.38 -3.59
N CYS A 13 -7.99 9.16 -3.13
CA CYS A 13 -8.99 8.24 -2.59
C CYS A 13 -9.14 8.34 -1.08
N MET A 14 -8.07 8.70 -0.36
CA MET A 14 -8.05 8.74 1.11
C MET A 14 -7.83 10.14 1.68
N GLY A 15 -7.43 11.12 0.86
CA GLY A 15 -7.15 12.49 1.29
C GLY A 15 -5.85 12.63 2.10
N TYR A 16 -5.00 11.60 2.13
CA TYR A 16 -3.73 11.65 2.85
C TYR A 16 -2.61 12.18 1.96
N GLN A 17 -2.09 13.37 2.30
CA GLN A 17 -1.01 14.00 1.55
C GLN A 17 0.37 13.62 2.11
N GLY A 18 1.37 13.56 1.23
CA GLY A 18 2.77 13.36 1.60
C GLY A 18 3.16 11.91 1.86
N VAL A 19 2.26 10.95 1.68
CA VAL A 19 2.60 9.53 1.63
C VAL A 19 3.51 9.28 0.43
N ARG A 20 4.65 8.63 0.65
CA ARG A 20 5.60 8.24 -0.39
C ARG A 20 6.22 6.90 -0.02
N LEU A 21 6.24 5.97 -0.97
CA LEU A 21 7.00 4.74 -0.80
C LEU A 21 8.42 4.96 -1.28
N ASP A 22 9.40 4.62 -0.44
CA ASP A 22 10.79 4.58 -0.82
C ASP A 22 11.05 3.31 -1.66
N ARG A 23 11.50 3.54 -2.90
CA ARG A 23 11.78 2.46 -3.85
C ARG A 23 12.93 1.54 -3.40
N GLY A 24 13.91 2.08 -2.69
CA GLY A 24 15.00 1.31 -2.09
C GLY A 24 14.48 0.33 -1.05
N ILE A 25 13.54 0.76 -0.22
CA ILE A 25 12.84 -0.10 0.74
C ILE A 25 11.97 -1.12 0.01
N SER A 26 11.21 -0.71 -1.03
CA SER A 26 10.32 -1.63 -1.76
C SER A 26 11.07 -2.78 -2.44
N MET A 27 12.35 -2.54 -2.79
CA MET A 27 13.23 -3.49 -3.46
C MET A 27 14.27 -4.11 -2.51
N SER A 28 14.19 -3.82 -1.21
CA SER A 28 15.07 -4.38 -0.20
C SER A 28 14.78 -5.88 0.04
N ASP A 29 15.67 -6.55 0.76
CA ASP A 29 15.44 -7.96 1.13
C ASP A 29 14.36 -8.06 2.21
N CYS A 30 13.16 -8.48 1.81
CA CYS A 30 12.03 -8.72 2.71
C CYS A 30 11.99 -10.15 3.26
N SER A 31 12.98 -11.00 2.93
CA SER A 31 13.06 -12.38 3.41
C SER A 31 13.89 -12.54 4.69
N VAL A 32 14.52 -11.45 5.15
CA VAL A 32 15.28 -11.43 6.40
C VAL A 32 14.37 -11.67 7.61
N TYR A 33 14.95 -12.26 8.66
CA TYR A 33 14.20 -12.59 9.88
C TYR A 33 13.72 -11.34 10.64
N GLU A 34 14.57 -10.31 10.70
CA GLU A 34 14.27 -9.03 11.33
C GLU A 34 14.26 -7.94 10.26
N LEU A 35 13.09 -7.36 10.04
CA LEU A 35 12.94 -6.17 9.21
C LEU A 35 13.34 -4.93 10.01
N ASP A 36 13.94 -3.96 9.35
CA ASP A 36 14.16 -2.67 9.97
C ASP A 36 12.85 -1.86 10.10
N HIS A 37 12.93 -0.74 10.81
CA HIS A 37 11.78 0.10 11.08
C HIS A 37 11.16 0.70 9.81
N GLU A 38 11.97 0.99 8.80
CA GLU A 38 11.50 1.62 7.57
C GLU A 38 10.80 0.59 6.66
N GLN A 39 11.34 -0.64 6.59
CA GLN A 39 10.69 -1.78 5.95
C GLN A 39 9.33 -2.09 6.59
N ILE A 40 9.29 -2.16 7.92
CA ILE A 40 8.03 -2.40 8.67
C ILE A 40 7.03 -1.28 8.41
N LEU A 41 7.47 -0.02 8.50
CA LEU A 41 6.61 1.13 8.26
C LEU A 41 6.01 1.08 6.85
N GLN A 42 6.83 0.84 5.84
CA GLN A 42 6.38 0.82 4.46
C GLN A 42 5.41 -0.32 4.17
N ALA A 43 5.73 -1.53 4.63
CA ALA A 43 4.85 -2.69 4.48
C ALA A 43 3.51 -2.48 5.20
N SER A 44 3.53 -1.83 6.37
CA SER A 44 2.31 -1.53 7.14
C SER A 44 1.43 -0.51 6.42
N VAL A 45 2.02 0.55 5.84
CA VAL A 45 1.29 1.56 5.07
C VAL A 45 0.68 0.94 3.81
N ASP A 46 1.44 0.14 3.07
CA ASP A 46 0.96 -0.53 1.87
C ASP A 46 -0.25 -1.45 2.17
N ALA A 47 -0.13 -2.26 3.22
CA ALA A 47 -1.20 -3.15 3.66
C ALA A 47 -2.47 -2.40 4.12
N TYR A 48 -2.31 -1.32 4.87
CA TYR A 48 -3.42 -0.49 5.34
C TYR A 48 -4.19 0.15 4.17
N VAL A 49 -3.47 0.79 3.25
CA VAL A 49 -4.07 1.43 2.07
C VAL A 49 -4.80 0.40 1.22
N CYS A 50 -4.17 -0.74 0.92
CA CYS A 50 -4.79 -1.80 0.14
C CYS A 50 -6.06 -2.36 0.82
N PHE A 51 -6.05 -2.48 2.15
CA PHE A 51 -7.23 -2.91 2.90
C PHE A 51 -8.39 -1.92 2.75
N GLU A 52 -8.15 -0.63 3.02
CA GLU A 52 -9.18 0.41 2.93
C GLU A 52 -9.76 0.51 1.51
N LEU A 53 -8.91 0.50 0.48
CA LEU A 53 -9.34 0.47 -0.92
C LEU A 53 -10.17 -0.78 -1.22
N GLY A 54 -9.74 -1.94 -0.74
CA GLY A 54 -10.45 -3.20 -0.91
C GLY A 54 -11.83 -3.18 -0.24
N VAL A 55 -11.94 -2.53 0.92
CA VAL A 55 -13.22 -2.31 1.59
C VAL A 55 -14.11 -1.40 0.76
N TRP A 56 -13.56 -0.29 0.28
CA TRP A 56 -14.30 0.70 -0.49
C TRP A 56 -14.88 0.13 -1.79
N VAL A 57 -14.11 -0.68 -2.51
CA VAL A 57 -14.56 -1.34 -3.76
C VAL A 57 -15.24 -2.70 -3.54
N ARG A 58 -15.48 -3.08 -2.28
CA ARG A 58 -16.15 -4.33 -1.88
C ARG A 58 -15.52 -5.59 -2.46
N LEU A 59 -14.19 -5.72 -2.39
CA LEU A 59 -13.46 -6.85 -2.98
C LEU A 59 -13.97 -8.23 -2.53
N TRP A 60 -14.56 -8.35 -1.34
CA TRP A 60 -15.14 -9.60 -0.84
C TRP A 60 -16.31 -10.12 -1.69
N GLU A 61 -17.00 -9.27 -2.46
CA GLU A 61 -18.07 -9.71 -3.38
C GLU A 61 -17.50 -10.50 -4.57
N PHE A 62 -16.23 -10.30 -4.93
CA PHE A 62 -15.56 -11.02 -6.01
C PHE A 62 -14.94 -12.34 -5.55
N LEU A 63 -14.62 -12.48 -4.27
CA LEU A 63 -14.09 -13.73 -3.70
C LEU A 63 -15.16 -14.82 -3.56
N ASN A 64 -16.43 -14.44 -3.57
CA ASN A 64 -17.57 -15.37 -3.43
C ASN A 64 -18.24 -15.69 -4.78
N ARG A 65 -17.58 -15.40 -5.91
CA ARG A 65 -18.01 -15.77 -7.26
C ARG A 65 -17.34 -17.03 -7.77
#